data_AF-A0A067CLE3-F1
#
_entry.id   AF-A0A067CLE3-F1
#
_cell.length_a   1.000
_cell.length_b   1.000
_cell.length_c   1.000
_cell.angle_alpha   90.00
_cell.angle_beta   90.00
_cell.angle_gamma   90.00
#
_symmetry.space_group_name_H-M   'P 1'
#
loop_
_entity.id
_entity.type
_entity.pdbx_description
1 polymer ?
#
loop_
_entity_poly.entity_id
_entity_poly.type
_entity_poly.pdbx_seq_one_letter_code
_entity_poly.pdbx_strand_id
1 'polypeptide(L)'
;MNIITLQQWLLFEADIALYLAAGLSFSIVSGFLSWCLLATRCIHSSKHLDSIIEDTTFAPLVKGNQLNLHNAQVLVTQVQLLDNDDESCTHASYTITLTWGAKLEASHTKLLRKRYSEFAQLIAAIKSEIKEMEDRPVVPVLPSKSLLRQLNPSFLEKRRLGLQLFLHQVASNPKLADLPAVRQFVGLH
;
A
#
# COMPACT_ATOMS: atom_id res chain seq x y z
N MET A 1 52.73 42.04 16.07
CA MET A 1 51.43 41.52 15.60
C MET A 1 50.36 42.15 16.47
N ASN A 2 49.46 42.96 15.91
CA ASN A 2 48.56 43.81 16.69
C ASN A 2 47.48 42.98 17.40
N ILE A 3 47.32 43.19 18.70
CA ILE A 3 46.30 42.50 19.53
C ILE A 3 44.88 42.76 18.99
N ILE A 4 44.67 43.94 18.41
CA ILE A 4 43.41 44.38 17.81
C ILE A 4 43.03 43.48 16.61
N THR A 5 43.99 43.08 15.77
CA THR A 5 43.70 42.24 14.60
C THR A 5 43.37 40.80 14.99
N LEU A 6 43.94 40.29 16.09
CA LEU A 6 43.62 38.95 16.61
C LEU A 6 42.21 38.91 17.22
N GLN A 7 41.83 39.96 17.96
CA GLN A 7 40.49 40.05 18.55
C GLN A 7 39.41 40.16 17.45
N GLN A 8 39.68 40.90 16.39
CA GLN A 8 38.76 41.08 15.27
C GLN A 8 38.58 39.78 14.45
N TRP A 9 39.64 38.96 14.36
CA TRP A 9 39.59 37.66 13.69
C TRP A 9 38.80 36.62 14.50
N LEU A 10 39.00 36.58 15.83
CA LEU A 10 38.23 35.71 16.73
C LEU A 10 36.73 36.02 16.74
N LEU A 11 36.35 37.29 16.67
CA LEU A 11 34.94 37.70 16.53
C LEU A 11 34.32 37.20 15.22
N PHE A 12 35.06 37.28 14.12
CA PHE A 12 34.60 36.79 12.82
C PHE A 12 34.41 35.25 12.79
N GLU A 13 35.33 34.52 13.42
CA GLU A 13 35.25 33.05 13.52
C GLU A 13 34.05 32.61 14.38
N ALA A 14 33.77 33.33 15.46
CA ALA A 14 32.61 33.07 16.32
C ALA A 14 31.27 33.32 15.60
N ASP A 15 31.17 34.41 14.82
CA ASP A 15 29.95 34.71 14.05
C ASP A 15 29.69 33.65 12.97
N ILE A 16 30.74 33.20 12.25
CA ILE A 16 30.61 32.11 11.26
C ILE A 16 30.14 30.82 11.93
N ALA A 17 30.73 30.44 13.07
CA ALA A 17 30.33 29.24 13.80
C ALA A 17 28.86 29.32 14.25
N LEU A 18 28.41 30.50 14.68
CA LEU A 18 27.03 30.74 15.08
C LEU A 18 26.06 30.61 13.89
N TYR A 19 26.40 31.15 12.72
CA TYR A 19 25.58 31.00 11.51
C TYR A 19 25.51 29.54 11.02
N LEU A 20 26.60 28.78 11.11
CA LEU A 20 26.60 27.36 10.76
C LEU A 20 25.75 26.53 11.72
N ALA A 21 25.86 26.78 13.03
CA ALA A 21 25.03 26.12 14.03
C ALA A 21 23.54 26.43 13.85
N ALA A 22 23.21 27.70 13.58
CA ALA A 22 21.84 28.12 13.27
C ALA A 22 21.31 27.44 11.99
N GLY A 23 22.12 27.39 10.93
CA GLY A 23 21.75 26.73 9.66
C GLY A 23 21.47 25.22 9.82
N LEU A 24 22.32 24.50 10.57
CA LEU A 24 22.12 23.07 10.85
C LEU A 24 20.84 22.82 11.65
N SER A 25 20.54 23.67 12.64
CA SER A 25 19.31 23.56 13.42
C SER A 25 18.05 23.76 12.57
N PHE A 26 18.07 24.74 11.64
CA PHE A 26 16.95 25.00 10.74
C PHE A 26 16.71 23.83 9.78
N SER A 27 17.78 23.21 9.28
CA SER A 27 17.70 22.02 8.42
C SER A 27 17.04 20.85 9.14
N ILE A 28 17.47 20.54 10.37
CA ILE A 28 16.91 19.47 11.19
C ILE A 28 15.43 19.71 11.50
N VAL A 29 15.08 20.94 11.89
CA VAL A 29 13.70 21.32 12.19
C VAL A 29 12.83 21.24 10.93
N SER A 30 13.31 21.72 9.77
CA SER A 30 12.55 21.61 8.51
C SER A 30 12.37 20.15 8.08
N GLY A 31 13.37 19.29 8.28
CA GLY A 31 13.30 17.86 8.01
C GLY A 31 12.28 17.18 8.93
N PHE A 32 12.26 17.53 10.21
CA PHE A 32 11.28 17.03 11.16
C PHE A 32 9.86 17.51 10.84
N LEU A 33 9.66 18.79 10.52
CA LEU A 33 8.36 19.31 10.09
C LEU A 33 7.89 18.65 8.78
N SER A 34 8.79 18.48 7.80
CA SER A 34 8.48 17.79 6.55
C SER A 34 8.08 16.32 6.81
N TRP A 35 8.82 15.62 7.68
CA TRP A 35 8.48 14.28 8.14
C TRP A 35 7.14 14.24 8.88
N CYS A 36 6.87 15.19 9.78
CA CYS A 36 5.61 15.32 10.50
C CYS A 36 4.43 15.58 9.54
N LEU A 37 4.62 16.43 8.52
CA LEU A 37 3.61 16.68 7.49
C LEU A 37 3.38 15.44 6.61
N LEU A 38 4.43 14.69 6.28
CA LEU A 38 4.32 13.44 5.52
C LEU A 38 3.63 12.34 6.35
N ALA A 39 4.00 12.22 7.63
CA ALA A 39 3.43 11.26 8.57
C ALA A 39 1.95 11.55 8.86
N THR A 40 1.59 12.82 9.05
CA THR A 40 0.19 13.23 9.25
C THR A 40 -0.68 12.99 8.01
N ARG A 41 -0.15 13.22 6.80
CA ARG A 41 -0.83 12.83 5.55
C ARG A 41 -1.05 11.31 5.43
N CYS A 42 -0.07 10.50 5.83
CA CYS A 42 -0.22 9.04 5.86
C CYS A 42 -1.31 8.59 6.86
N ILE A 43 -1.37 9.22 8.04
CA ILE A 43 -2.38 8.90 9.07
C ILE A 43 -3.79 9.32 8.62
N HIS A 44 -3.93 10.47 7.94
CA HIS A 44 -5.22 10.94 7.44
C HIS A 44 -5.81 10.02 6.35
N SER A 45 -4.97 9.52 5.43
CA SER A 45 -5.39 8.54 4.41
C SER A 45 -5.94 7.25 5.04
N SER A 46 -5.38 6.81 6.17
CA SER A 46 -5.89 5.64 6.91
C SER A 46 -7.30 5.85 7.48
N LYS A 47 -7.66 7.08 7.90
CA LYS A 47 -8.99 7.37 8.47
C LYS A 47 -10.08 7.41 7.40
N HIS A 48 -9.76 7.87 6.20
CA HIS A 48 -10.67 7.84 5.06
C HIS A 48 -10.99 6.40 4.61
N LEU A 49 -10.02 5.49 4.74
CA LEU A 49 -10.24 4.05 4.52
C LEU A 49 -11.14 3.45 5.62
N ASP A 50 -10.94 3.82 6.88
CA ASP A 50 -11.79 3.36 8.00
C ASP A 50 -13.27 3.75 7.79
N SER A 51 -13.57 4.94 7.25
CA SER A 51 -14.96 5.35 6.94
C SER A 51 -15.58 4.61 5.75
N ILE A 52 -14.78 4.20 4.75
CA ILE A 52 -15.29 3.39 3.62
C ILE A 52 -15.59 1.95 4.05
N ILE A 53 -14.87 1.45 5.07
CA ILE A 53 -14.99 0.08 5.55
C ILE A 53 -16.29 -0.14 6.34
N GLU A 54 -16.84 0.87 7.02
CA GLU A 54 -18.11 0.73 7.76
C GLU A 54 -19.35 0.61 6.85
N ASP A 55 -19.33 1.20 5.65
CA ASP A 55 -20.51 1.17 4.76
C ASP A 55 -20.55 -0.06 3.83
N THR A 56 -19.47 -0.82 3.72
CA THR A 56 -19.39 -1.96 2.78
C THR A 56 -19.84 -3.26 3.45
N THR A 57 -21.13 -3.35 3.78
CA THR A 57 -21.78 -4.64 4.05
C THR A 57 -21.84 -5.42 2.74
N PHE A 58 -21.02 -6.47 2.61
CA PHE A 58 -20.87 -7.29 1.40
C PHE A 58 -22.18 -7.99 1.03
N ALA A 59 -23.01 -7.35 0.21
CA ALA A 59 -24.14 -7.98 -0.46
C ALA A 59 -23.66 -8.85 -1.64
N PRO A 60 -24.24 -10.04 -1.87
CA PRO A 60 -23.86 -10.91 -2.96
C PRO A 60 -24.45 -10.36 -4.27
N LEU A 61 -23.68 -9.59 -5.03
CA LEU A 61 -24.03 -9.24 -6.39
C LEU A 61 -23.54 -10.32 -7.35
N VAL A 62 -24.48 -11.04 -7.95
CA VAL A 62 -24.28 -11.96 -9.07
C VAL A 62 -25.18 -11.52 -10.22
N LYS A 63 -24.59 -11.18 -11.36
CA LYS A 63 -25.23 -11.33 -12.68
C LYS A 63 -24.17 -11.33 -13.79
N GLY A 64 -23.85 -12.51 -14.32
CA GLY A 64 -23.10 -12.64 -15.57
C GLY A 64 -22.65 -14.06 -15.87
N ASN A 65 -23.01 -14.56 -17.06
CA ASN A 65 -22.74 -15.92 -17.56
C ASN A 65 -21.41 -16.03 -18.34
N GLN A 66 -20.38 -15.28 -17.98
CA GLN A 66 -19.08 -15.38 -18.66
C GLN A 66 -17.94 -15.47 -17.65
N LEU A 67 -16.90 -16.23 -18.04
CA LEU A 67 -15.64 -16.54 -17.36
C LEU A 67 -14.75 -15.30 -17.11
N ASN A 68 -15.36 -14.17 -16.82
CA ASN A 68 -14.68 -12.90 -16.74
C ASN A 68 -14.51 -12.52 -15.27
N LEU A 69 -13.27 -12.16 -14.92
CA LEU A 69 -12.86 -11.76 -13.58
C LEU A 69 -13.70 -10.58 -13.03
N HIS A 70 -14.41 -9.84 -13.90
CA HIS A 70 -15.30 -8.74 -13.52
C HIS A 70 -16.51 -9.10 -12.66
N ASN A 71 -16.84 -10.39 -12.54
CA ASN A 71 -17.91 -10.89 -11.66
C ASN A 71 -17.38 -11.77 -10.52
N ALA A 72 -16.06 -11.84 -10.33
CA ALA A 72 -15.47 -12.69 -9.29
C ALA A 72 -15.71 -12.08 -7.90
N GLN A 73 -16.23 -12.88 -6.99
CA GLN A 73 -16.26 -12.51 -5.57
C GLN A 73 -14.88 -12.75 -4.98
N VAL A 74 -14.37 -11.73 -4.27
CA VAL A 74 -13.08 -11.78 -3.61
C VAL A 74 -13.26 -11.80 -2.11
N LEU A 75 -12.79 -12.86 -1.48
CA LEU A 75 -12.72 -12.97 -0.03
C LEU A 75 -11.27 -13.17 0.37
N VAL A 76 -10.77 -12.34 1.31
CA VAL A 76 -9.41 -12.47 1.84
C VAL A 76 -9.53 -12.96 3.28
N THR A 77 -9.39 -14.26 3.50
CA THR A 77 -9.93 -14.91 4.70
C THR A 77 -8.96 -14.95 5.87
N GLN A 78 -7.65 -15.10 5.62
CA GLN A 78 -6.72 -15.45 6.71
C GLN A 78 -5.34 -14.84 6.54
N VAL A 79 -4.81 -14.33 7.65
CA VAL A 79 -3.39 -13.96 7.80
C VAL A 79 -2.68 -15.11 8.49
N GLN A 80 -1.73 -15.74 7.82
CA GLN A 80 -0.87 -16.76 8.40
C GLN A 80 0.56 -16.23 8.47
N LEU A 81 1.13 -16.21 9.68
CA LEU A 81 2.55 -16.02 9.87
C LEU A 81 3.23 -17.33 9.46
N LEU A 82 3.90 -17.32 8.32
CA LEU A 82 4.74 -18.45 7.94
C LEU A 82 6.14 -18.17 8.52
N ASP A 83 6.61 -19.04 9.40
CA ASP A 83 8.04 -19.23 9.59
C ASP A 83 8.52 -20.10 8.43
N ASN A 84 9.42 -19.54 7.61
CA ASN A 84 10.24 -20.35 6.72
C ASN A 84 11.42 -20.81 7.56
N ASP A 85 11.57 -22.12 7.77
CA ASP A 85 12.66 -22.68 8.58
C ASP A 85 14.07 -22.34 8.02
N ASP A 86 14.16 -21.88 6.77
CA ASP A 86 15.40 -21.52 6.07
C ASP A 86 15.69 -20.01 5.98
N GLU A 87 14.74 -19.14 6.31
CA GLU A 87 14.92 -17.67 6.32
C GLU A 87 14.36 -17.11 7.63
N SER A 88 15.22 -16.46 8.43
CA SER A 88 14.95 -15.88 9.75
C SER A 88 13.93 -14.72 9.78
N CYS A 89 13.03 -14.62 8.80
CA CYS A 89 12.04 -13.58 8.64
C CYS A 89 10.62 -14.17 8.57
N THR A 90 9.92 -14.19 9.71
CA THR A 90 8.49 -14.49 9.77
C THR A 90 7.71 -13.46 8.93
N HIS A 91 6.99 -13.91 7.91
CA HIS A 91 6.21 -13.04 7.04
C HIS A 91 4.71 -13.34 7.12
N ALA A 92 3.90 -12.28 7.08
CA ALA A 92 2.45 -12.41 6.98
C ALA A 92 2.04 -12.73 5.54
N SER A 93 1.46 -13.90 5.35
CA SER A 93 0.81 -14.34 4.10
C SER A 93 -0.70 -14.19 4.21
N TYR A 94 -1.35 -13.81 3.11
CA TYR A 94 -2.79 -13.61 3.02
C TYR A 94 -3.37 -14.68 2.10
N THR A 95 -4.36 -15.43 2.60
CA THR A 95 -5.14 -16.36 1.78
C THR A 95 -6.30 -15.62 1.13
N ILE A 96 -6.37 -15.67 -0.19
CA ILE A 96 -7.41 -15.06 -1.02
C ILE A 96 -8.19 -16.19 -1.67
N THR A 97 -9.50 -16.22 -1.47
CA THR A 97 -10.41 -17.11 -2.17
C THR A 97 -11.19 -16.29 -3.19
N LEU A 98 -11.00 -16.64 -4.46
CA LEU A 98 -11.73 -16.09 -5.59
C LEU A 98 -12.79 -17.10 -6.00
N THR A 99 -14.05 -16.66 -6.05
CA THR A 99 -15.16 -17.47 -6.55
C THR A 99 -15.78 -16.80 -7.76
N TRP A 100 -15.94 -17.55 -8.85
CA TRP A 100 -16.62 -17.08 -10.06
C TRP A 100 -17.49 -18.19 -10.64
N GLY A 101 -18.67 -17.82 -11.15
CA GLY A 101 -19.68 -18.76 -11.65
C GLY A 101 -21.07 -18.47 -11.09
N ALA A 102 -22.11 -18.78 -11.88
CA ALA A 102 -23.49 -18.63 -11.45
C ALA A 102 -23.90 -19.78 -10.52
N LYS A 103 -24.84 -19.53 -9.60
CA LYS A 103 -25.35 -20.54 -8.64
C LYS A 103 -25.96 -21.79 -9.29
N LEU A 104 -26.17 -21.77 -10.62
CA LEU A 104 -26.83 -22.83 -11.39
C LEU A 104 -25.85 -23.75 -12.15
N GLU A 105 -24.58 -23.36 -12.31
CA GLU A 105 -23.56 -24.13 -13.05
C GLU A 105 -22.22 -24.01 -12.30
N ALA A 106 -21.57 -25.14 -12.02
CA ALA A 106 -20.38 -25.31 -11.17
C ALA A 106 -19.61 -24.01 -10.79
N SER A 107 -19.72 -23.59 -9.53
CA SER A 107 -18.96 -22.47 -8.98
C SER A 107 -17.47 -22.79 -8.96
N HIS A 108 -16.67 -22.11 -9.78
CA HIS A 108 -15.23 -22.26 -9.76
C HIS A 108 -14.65 -21.45 -8.60
N THR A 109 -13.86 -22.12 -7.75
CA THR A 109 -13.19 -21.50 -6.62
C THR A 109 -11.69 -21.65 -6.79
N LYS A 110 -10.93 -20.56 -6.65
CA LYS A 110 -9.47 -20.56 -6.64
C LYS A 110 -8.94 -19.96 -5.36
N LEU A 111 -7.99 -20.66 -4.76
CA LEU A 111 -7.30 -20.23 -3.56
C LEU A 111 -5.89 -19.76 -3.93
N LEU A 112 -5.56 -18.55 -3.51
CA LEU A 112 -4.26 -17.91 -3.72
C LEU A 112 -3.66 -17.58 -2.36
N ARG A 113 -2.36 -17.76 -2.21
CA ARG A 113 -1.62 -17.30 -1.02
C ARG A 113 -0.61 -16.27 -1.47
N LYS A 114 -0.73 -15.04 -0.98
CA LYS A 114 0.09 -13.91 -1.41
C LYS A 114 0.60 -13.10 -0.23
N ARG A 115 1.85 -12.65 -0.29
CA ARG A 115 2.46 -11.71 0.66
C ARG A 115 2.07 -10.27 0.28
N TYR A 116 2.02 -9.37 1.27
CA TYR A 116 1.69 -7.96 1.01
C TYR A 116 2.63 -7.31 -0.02
N SER A 117 3.91 -7.71 -0.07
CA SER A 117 4.88 -7.24 -1.06
C SER A 117 4.46 -7.53 -2.50
N GLU A 118 3.81 -8.67 -2.75
CA GLU A 118 3.33 -9.04 -4.09
C GLU A 118 2.19 -8.13 -4.56
N PHE A 119 1.34 -7.66 -3.64
CA PHE A 119 0.32 -6.66 -3.97
C PHE A 119 0.93 -5.30 -4.33
N ALA A 120 2.02 -4.92 -3.66
CA ALA A 120 2.74 -3.69 -4.01
C ALA A 120 3.37 -3.77 -5.41
N GLN A 121 3.88 -4.95 -5.79
CA GLN A 121 4.37 -5.22 -7.15
C GLN A 121 3.23 -5.17 -8.16
N LEU A 122 2.06 -5.76 -7.84
CA LEU A 122 0.88 -5.70 -8.70
C LEU A 122 0.44 -4.26 -8.99
N ILE A 123 0.38 -3.39 -7.98
CA ILE A 123 0.05 -1.97 -8.22
C ILE A 123 1.08 -1.30 -9.11
N ALA A 124 2.37 -1.57 -8.92
CA ALA A 124 3.41 -0.98 -9.75
C ALA A 124 3.26 -1.41 -11.21
N ALA A 125 2.97 -2.69 -11.45
CA ALA A 125 2.70 -3.24 -12.78
C ALA A 125 1.44 -2.62 -13.41
N ILE A 126 0.31 -2.59 -12.68
CA ILE A 126 -0.93 -1.96 -13.14
C ILE A 126 -0.71 -0.49 -13.52
N LYS A 127 0.02 0.27 -12.69
CA LYS A 127 0.34 1.68 -12.99
C LYS A 127 1.20 1.84 -14.24
N SER A 128 2.13 0.91 -14.46
CA SER A 128 2.96 0.89 -15.66
C SER A 128 2.11 0.62 -16.91
N GLU A 129 1.20 -0.35 -16.85
CA GLU A 129 0.35 -0.73 -17.98
C GLU A 129 -0.68 0.36 -18.30
N ILE A 130 -1.31 0.97 -17.28
CA ILE A 130 -2.28 2.06 -17.47
C ILE A 130 -1.62 3.31 -18.07
N LYS A 131 -0.32 3.53 -17.83
CA LYS A 131 0.39 4.68 -18.41
C LYS A 131 0.41 4.63 -19.95
N GLU A 132 0.43 3.43 -20.51
CA GLU A 132 0.43 3.17 -21.96
C GLU A 132 -1.00 3.16 -22.55
N MET A 133 -2.05 3.17 -21.71
CA MET A 133 -3.45 3.20 -22.15
C MET A 133 -3.94 4.65 -22.34
N GLU A 134 -4.67 4.91 -23.42
CA GLU A 134 -5.29 6.22 -23.69
C GLU A 134 -6.34 6.60 -22.65
N ASP A 135 -7.10 5.63 -22.15
CA ASP A 135 -8.09 5.81 -21.10
C ASP A 135 -7.50 5.33 -19.77
N ARG A 136 -7.32 6.26 -18.82
CA ARG A 136 -6.61 6.00 -17.55
C ARG A 136 -7.62 5.66 -16.44
N PRO A 137 -7.97 4.37 -16.22
CA PRO A 137 -8.84 4.00 -15.12
C PRO A 137 -8.21 4.40 -13.78
N VAL A 138 -9.05 4.82 -12.84
CA VAL A 138 -8.61 5.17 -11.48
C VAL A 138 -8.06 3.91 -10.81
N VAL A 139 -6.77 3.94 -10.46
CA VAL A 139 -6.13 2.84 -9.74
C VAL A 139 -6.52 2.89 -8.27
N PRO A 140 -7.11 1.82 -7.70
CA PRO A 140 -7.45 1.78 -6.30
C PRO A 140 -6.20 1.83 -5.40
N VAL A 141 -6.32 2.51 -4.27
CA VAL A 141 -5.19 2.80 -3.38
C VAL A 141 -4.93 1.60 -2.45
N LEU A 142 -3.70 1.10 -2.41
CA LEU A 142 -3.30 0.09 -1.42
C LEU A 142 -3.29 0.71 -0.01
N PRO A 143 -3.72 -0.04 1.03
CA PRO A 143 -3.54 0.39 2.41
C PRO A 143 -2.05 0.61 2.69
N SER A 144 -1.72 1.73 3.34
CA SER A 144 -0.34 2.17 3.51
C SER A 144 0.57 1.13 4.19
N LYS A 145 1.85 1.13 3.80
CA LYS A 145 2.90 0.38 4.51
C LYS A 145 3.19 1.09 5.84
N SER A 146 2.63 0.60 6.95
CA SER A 146 3.10 1.04 8.28
C SER A 146 4.43 0.35 8.61
N LEU A 147 5.48 1.15 8.80
CA LEU A 147 6.83 0.66 9.14
C LEU A 147 6.99 0.34 10.63
N LEU A 148 6.06 0.74 11.50
CA LEU A 148 6.24 0.68 12.97
C LEU A 148 5.30 -0.29 13.70
N ARG A 149 4.37 -0.96 13.02
CA ARG A 149 3.38 -1.87 13.65
C ARG A 149 3.01 -3.09 12.79
N GLN A 150 4.00 -3.75 12.20
CA GLN A 150 3.79 -4.82 11.20
C GLN A 150 3.10 -6.09 11.74
N LEU A 151 3.10 -6.32 13.05
CA LEU A 151 2.57 -7.54 13.69
C LEU A 151 1.39 -7.29 14.66
N ASN A 152 0.86 -6.07 14.73
CA ASN A 152 -0.32 -5.84 15.57
C ASN A 152 -1.56 -6.51 14.92
N PRO A 153 -2.36 -7.30 15.66
CA PRO A 153 -3.51 -8.01 15.09
C PRO A 153 -4.54 -7.05 14.48
N SER A 154 -4.77 -5.89 15.12
CA SER A 154 -5.65 -4.84 14.58
C SER A 154 -5.13 -4.25 13.26
N PHE A 155 -3.82 -4.15 13.08
CA PHE A 155 -3.20 -3.66 11.86
C PHE A 155 -3.29 -4.70 10.73
N LEU A 156 -3.07 -5.98 11.05
CA LEU A 156 -3.21 -7.08 10.10
C LEU A 156 -4.65 -7.21 9.60
N GLU A 157 -5.64 -7.04 10.47
CA GLU A 157 -7.05 -7.07 10.09
C GLU A 157 -7.47 -5.88 9.23
N LYS A 158 -7.07 -4.65 9.60
CA LYS A 158 -7.29 -3.47 8.75
C LYS A 158 -6.65 -3.62 7.38
N ARG A 159 -5.43 -4.16 7.34
CA ARG A 159 -4.73 -4.45 6.08
C ARG A 159 -5.47 -5.53 5.28
N ARG A 160 -5.94 -6.60 5.91
CA ARG A 160 -6.72 -7.67 5.27
C ARG A 160 -7.96 -7.09 4.59
N LEU A 161 -8.73 -6.26 5.29
CA LEU A 161 -9.90 -5.57 4.76
C LEU A 161 -9.54 -4.65 3.59
N GLY A 162 -8.50 -3.83 3.73
CA GLY A 162 -8.04 -2.96 2.65
C GLY A 162 -7.58 -3.73 1.40
N LEU A 163 -6.91 -4.87 1.59
CA LEU A 163 -6.53 -5.76 0.48
C LEU A 163 -7.74 -6.42 -0.19
N GLN A 164 -8.75 -6.80 0.59
CA GLN A 164 -10.00 -7.35 0.08
C GLN A 164 -10.75 -6.32 -0.77
N LEU A 165 -10.90 -5.09 -0.26
CA LEU A 165 -11.52 -3.98 -0.99
C LEU A 165 -10.75 -3.62 -2.26
N PHE A 166 -9.42 -3.56 -2.18
CA PHE A 166 -8.54 -3.33 -3.33
C PHE A 166 -8.80 -4.37 -4.43
N LEU A 167 -8.73 -5.66 -4.10
CA LEU A 167 -8.94 -6.72 -5.09
C LEU A 167 -10.37 -6.72 -5.62
N HIS A 168 -11.37 -6.43 -4.79
CA HIS A 168 -12.74 -6.28 -5.24
C HIS A 168 -12.85 -5.16 -6.28
N GLN A 169 -12.29 -3.98 -6.02
CA GLN A 169 -12.30 -2.85 -6.97
C GLN A 169 -11.55 -3.16 -8.27
N VAL A 170 -10.41 -3.86 -8.18
CA VAL A 170 -9.65 -4.31 -9.36
C VAL A 170 -10.45 -5.33 -10.17
N ALA A 171 -11.07 -6.30 -9.52
CA ALA A 171 -11.90 -7.30 -10.16
C ALA A 171 -13.13 -6.64 -10.80
N SER A 172 -13.91 -5.84 -10.08
CA SER A 172 -15.14 -5.21 -10.58
C SER A 172 -14.95 -4.31 -11.81
N ASN A 173 -13.76 -3.78 -12.05
CA ASN A 173 -13.49 -2.97 -13.23
C ASN A 173 -12.97 -3.86 -14.38
N PRO A 174 -13.74 -4.06 -15.47
CA PRO A 174 -13.32 -4.93 -16.57
C PRO A 174 -11.99 -4.51 -17.21
N LYS A 175 -11.71 -3.20 -17.29
CA LYS A 175 -10.45 -2.68 -17.85
C LYS A 175 -9.24 -3.05 -17.01
N LEU A 176 -9.40 -3.11 -15.69
CA LEU A 176 -8.34 -3.51 -14.77
C LEU A 176 -8.24 -5.03 -14.69
N ALA A 177 -9.36 -5.72 -14.68
CA ALA A 177 -9.45 -7.17 -14.58
C ALA A 177 -8.80 -7.88 -15.78
N ASP A 178 -8.88 -7.27 -16.97
CA ASP A 178 -8.30 -7.80 -18.20
C ASP A 178 -6.79 -7.52 -18.34
N LEU A 179 -6.20 -6.70 -17.45
CA LEU A 179 -4.77 -6.41 -17.49
C LEU A 179 -3.93 -7.68 -17.31
N PRO A 180 -2.86 -7.87 -18.10
CA PRO A 180 -1.99 -9.04 -17.99
C PRO A 180 -1.36 -9.16 -16.59
N ALA A 181 -1.00 -8.05 -15.94
CA ALA A 181 -0.52 -8.07 -14.56
C ALA A 181 -1.53 -8.68 -13.58
N VAL A 182 -2.82 -8.37 -13.73
CA VAL A 182 -3.89 -8.87 -12.84
C VAL A 182 -4.15 -10.36 -13.10
N ARG A 183 -4.22 -10.75 -14.38
CA ARG A 183 -4.38 -12.15 -14.79
C ARG A 183 -3.23 -13.01 -14.28
N GLN A 184 -1.99 -12.54 -14.41
CA GLN A 184 -0.80 -13.23 -13.89
C GLN A 184 -0.81 -13.32 -12.36
N PHE A 185 -1.22 -12.25 -11.66
CA PHE A 185 -1.31 -12.27 -10.20
C PHE A 185 -2.32 -13.30 -9.69
N VAL A 186 -3.45 -13.42 -10.36
CA VAL A 186 -4.50 -14.42 -10.09
C VAL A 186 -4.12 -15.80 -10.65
N GLY A 187 -3.05 -15.90 -11.45
CA GLY A 187 -2.59 -17.14 -12.09
C GLY A 187 -3.55 -17.68 -13.14
N LEU A 188 -4.32 -16.81 -13.78
CA LEU A 188 -5.16 -17.13 -14.93
C LEU A 188 -4.33 -16.80 -16.18
N HIS A 189 -3.84 -17.83 -16.87
CA HIS A 189 -3.25 -17.70 -18.19
C HIS A 189 -4.36 -17.78 -19.25
#